data_AF-A0A2S4ZQF3-F1
#
_entry.id   AF-A0A2S4ZQF3-F1
#
_cell.length_a   1.000
_cell.length_b   1.000
_cell.length_c   1.000
_cell.angle_alpha   90.00
_cell.angle_beta   90.00
_cell.angle_gamma   90.00
#
_symmetry.space_group_name_H-M   'P 1'
#
loop_
_entity.id
_entity.type
_entity.pdbx_description
1 polymer ?
#
loop_
_entity_poly.entity_id
_entity_poly.type
_entity_poly.pdbx_seq_one_letter_code
_entity_poly.pdbx_strand_id
1 'polypeptide(L)'
;MGMCAVRLTGRATVLASLLCSLLAAGVNVQANAIAPHLRLYVLGDSLAGGSAQGGRGSHGWPSLVAEQLGLTLNLDAKGGTGYTTGGRQEGGRPYTQRINQAIAAKPDVVVVEGSRNDTSPTKTRAAAVDTLRRLHEGLPHARILVIGPIYAFRRPIGSHPIDEAVSAAAEKLNLPHLSPVHRAWFTGSAHQFIGSDDVHPTNAGHAYLAKRIRPELSRLLHT
;
A
#
# COMPACT_ATOMS: atom_id res chain seq x y z
N MET A 1 73.79 23.41 -5.71
CA MET A 1 75.15 23.59 -5.16
C MET A 1 75.43 25.07 -5.05
N GLY A 2 75.99 25.50 -3.92
CA GLY A 2 76.19 26.89 -3.50
C GLY A 2 75.13 27.29 -2.46
N MET A 3 75.43 27.68 -1.22
CA MET A 3 76.66 27.92 -0.47
C MET A 3 76.22 28.05 1.02
N CYS A 4 77.03 27.61 2.00
CA CYS A 4 77.64 28.45 3.07
C CYS A 4 76.66 29.31 3.90
N ALA A 5 76.71 29.46 5.23
CA ALA A 5 77.64 29.09 6.29
C ALA A 5 76.86 29.31 7.62
N VAL A 6 76.97 28.45 8.64
CA VAL A 6 77.83 28.63 9.83
C VAL A 6 77.33 29.69 10.85
N ARG A 7 77.15 29.18 12.10
CA ARG A 7 77.54 29.73 13.43
C ARG A 7 76.49 30.30 14.43
N LEU A 8 76.64 29.73 15.63
CA LEU A 8 76.80 30.34 16.96
C LEU A 8 75.57 30.82 17.77
N THR A 9 75.43 30.14 18.92
CA THR A 9 75.25 30.64 20.30
C THR A 9 74.07 31.51 20.67
N GLY A 10 73.54 31.20 21.86
CA GLY A 10 73.14 32.23 22.82
C GLY A 10 71.68 32.17 23.22
N ARG A 11 71.47 31.90 24.50
CA ARG A 11 70.17 31.96 25.19
C ARG A 11 69.52 33.34 25.06
N ALA A 12 68.20 33.38 24.86
CA ALA A 12 67.34 34.45 25.36
C ALA A 12 65.89 33.99 25.55
N THR A 13 65.38 34.29 26.73
CA THR A 13 64.00 34.27 27.25
C THR A 13 62.94 34.85 26.30
N VAL A 14 61.67 34.42 26.45
CA VAL A 14 60.49 35.27 26.74
C VAL A 14 59.20 34.42 26.76
N LEU A 15 58.34 34.70 27.76
CA LEU A 15 56.99 34.17 27.96
C LEU A 15 56.04 34.45 26.77
N ALA A 16 55.16 33.49 26.46
CA ALA A 16 53.83 33.78 25.93
C ALA A 16 52.84 32.68 26.33
N SER A 17 51.91 33.05 27.20
CA SER A 17 50.69 32.33 27.56
C SER A 17 49.89 31.91 26.32
N LEU A 18 49.53 30.63 26.21
CA LEU A 18 48.54 30.16 25.24
C LEU A 18 47.31 29.57 25.92
N LEU A 19 46.19 29.99 25.34
CA LEU A 19 44.83 29.88 25.80
C LEU A 19 44.31 28.43 25.88
N CYS A 20 43.41 28.30 26.84
CA CYS A 20 42.39 27.26 26.97
C CYS A 20 41.67 27.00 25.64
N SER A 21 41.68 25.74 25.19
CA SER A 21 40.76 25.24 24.17
C SER A 21 40.17 23.91 24.65
N LEU A 22 39.08 23.98 25.42
CA LEU A 22 38.22 22.82 25.63
C LEU A 22 37.51 22.52 24.32
N LEU A 23 37.88 21.41 23.67
CA LEU A 23 37.10 20.80 22.62
C LEU A 23 35.81 20.22 23.24
N ALA A 24 34.72 20.97 23.14
CA ALA A 24 33.39 20.42 23.38
C ALA A 24 33.07 19.44 22.24
N ALA A 25 33.08 18.14 22.54
CA ALA A 25 32.55 17.12 21.66
C ALA A 25 31.03 17.34 21.52
N GLY A 26 30.63 18.03 20.45
CA GLY A 26 29.23 18.17 20.08
C GLY A 26 28.65 16.80 19.76
N VAL A 27 27.82 16.27 20.64
CA VAL A 27 26.96 15.14 20.34
C VAL A 27 25.92 15.66 19.35
N ASN A 28 26.12 15.43 18.06
CA ASN A 28 25.08 15.64 17.06
C ASN A 28 23.98 14.60 17.33
N VAL A 29 23.04 14.95 18.19
CA VAL A 29 21.74 14.30 18.23
C VAL A 29 21.03 14.78 16.98
N GLN A 30 21.26 14.11 15.84
CA GLN A 30 20.29 14.15 14.76
C GLN A 30 18.99 13.67 15.40
N ALA A 31 18.07 14.61 15.61
CA ALA A 31 16.69 14.26 15.91
C ALA A 31 16.28 13.27 14.83
N ASN A 32 16.05 12.01 15.22
CA ASN A 32 15.34 11.07 14.37
C ASN A 32 13.98 11.72 14.12
N ALA A 33 13.85 12.45 13.02
CA ALA A 33 12.56 12.80 12.48
C ALA A 33 11.86 11.46 12.31
N ILE A 34 10.85 11.19 13.15
CA ILE A 34 9.99 10.02 12.96
C ILE A 34 9.46 10.20 11.54
N ALA A 35 9.88 9.33 10.63
CA ALA A 35 9.39 9.36 9.26
C ALA A 35 7.85 9.38 9.34
N PRO A 36 7.17 10.27 8.58
CA PRO A 36 5.73 10.39 8.70
C PRO A 36 5.09 9.01 8.52
N HIS A 37 4.30 8.59 9.50
CA HIS A 37 3.52 7.34 9.41
C HIS A 37 2.45 7.54 8.35
N LEU A 38 2.75 7.10 7.13
CA LEU A 38 1.83 7.23 6.00
C LEU A 38 0.53 6.48 6.28
N ARG A 39 -0.58 7.08 5.87
CA ARG A 39 -1.94 6.58 6.08
C ARG A 39 -2.40 5.81 4.85
N LEU A 40 -2.75 4.55 5.07
CA LEU A 40 -3.29 3.66 4.05
C LEU A 40 -4.80 3.56 4.22
N TYR A 41 -5.55 3.93 3.19
CA TYR A 41 -6.97 3.61 3.09
C TYR A 41 -7.19 2.42 2.18
N VAL A 42 -7.86 1.37 2.65
CA VAL A 42 -8.25 0.24 1.81
C VAL A 42 -9.76 0.24 1.65
N LEU A 43 -10.22 0.50 0.43
CA LEU A 43 -11.60 0.30 0.01
C LEU A 43 -11.71 -1.10 -0.62
N GLY A 44 -12.54 -1.97 -0.05
CA GLY A 44 -12.64 -3.35 -0.53
C GLY A 44 -13.96 -4.05 -0.22
N ASP A 45 -13.99 -5.34 -0.58
CA ASP A 45 -15.12 -6.23 -0.30
C ASP A 45 -14.78 -7.24 0.81
N SER A 46 -15.38 -8.44 0.81
CA SER A 46 -15.08 -9.47 1.81
C SER A 46 -13.66 -10.04 1.70
N LEU A 47 -12.99 -9.87 0.56
CA LEU A 47 -11.63 -10.37 0.33
C LEU A 47 -10.60 -9.49 1.02
N ALA A 48 -10.91 -8.22 1.25
CA ALA A 48 -10.17 -7.34 2.16
C ALA A 48 -10.68 -7.41 3.61
N GLY A 49 -12.00 -7.53 3.80
CA GLY A 49 -12.64 -7.47 5.13
C GLY A 49 -12.59 -8.76 5.96
N GLY A 50 -12.20 -9.87 5.34
CA GLY A 50 -12.27 -11.20 5.94
C GLY A 50 -13.69 -11.76 5.99
N SER A 51 -13.81 -13.02 6.40
CA SER A 51 -15.07 -13.75 6.48
C SER A 51 -15.08 -14.70 7.68
N ALA A 52 -16.04 -15.62 7.73
CA ALA A 52 -16.03 -16.72 8.70
C ALA A 52 -14.84 -17.68 8.49
N GLN A 53 -14.22 -17.69 7.30
CA GLN A 53 -13.07 -18.54 6.98
C GLN A 53 -11.75 -17.98 7.55
N GLY A 54 -11.66 -16.67 7.75
CA GLY A 54 -10.45 -16.01 8.26
C GLY A 54 -10.34 -14.55 7.84
N GLY A 55 -9.17 -13.95 8.10
CA GLY A 55 -8.81 -12.61 7.63
C GLY A 55 -9.41 -11.45 8.41
N ARG A 56 -9.95 -11.70 9.61
CA ARG A 56 -10.53 -10.65 10.45
C ARG A 56 -9.46 -9.98 11.31
N GLY A 57 -9.58 -8.66 11.46
CA GLY A 57 -8.69 -7.86 12.31
C GLY A 57 -7.24 -7.95 11.85
N SER A 58 -6.33 -8.26 12.78
CA SER A 58 -4.89 -8.39 12.51
C SER A 58 -4.53 -9.51 11.53
N HIS A 59 -5.42 -10.47 11.29
CA HIS A 59 -5.18 -11.56 10.33
C HIS A 59 -5.52 -11.17 8.88
N GLY A 60 -6.18 -10.03 8.67
CA GLY A 60 -6.54 -9.55 7.34
C GLY A 60 -5.31 -9.06 6.58
N TRP A 61 -5.26 -9.35 5.27
CA TRP A 61 -4.16 -8.90 4.42
C TRP A 61 -3.92 -7.38 4.49
N PRO A 62 -4.94 -6.49 4.61
CA PRO A 62 -4.70 -5.06 4.75
C PRO A 62 -3.91 -4.74 6.02
N SER A 63 -4.29 -5.36 7.15
CA SER A 63 -3.63 -5.19 8.45
C SER A 63 -2.19 -5.69 8.39
N LEU A 64 -1.98 -6.88 7.83
CA LEU A 64 -0.65 -7.48 7.69
C LEU A 64 0.27 -6.62 6.81
N VAL A 65 -0.23 -6.09 5.69
CA VAL A 65 0.55 -5.23 4.81
C VAL A 65 0.87 -3.90 5.48
N ALA A 66 -0.11 -3.30 6.17
CA ALA A 66 0.08 -2.04 6.87
C ALA A 66 1.14 -2.16 7.97
N GLU A 67 1.06 -3.20 8.80
CA GLU A 67 2.04 -3.50 9.85
C GLU A 67 3.45 -3.68 9.25
N GLN A 68 3.58 -4.49 8.20
CA GLN A 68 4.87 -4.77 7.56
C GLN A 68 5.52 -3.54 6.89
N LEU A 69 4.74 -2.52 6.55
CA LEU A 69 5.20 -1.29 5.91
C LEU A 69 5.17 -0.08 6.86
N GLY A 70 4.82 -0.26 8.15
CA GLY A 70 4.74 0.83 9.12
C GLY A 70 3.63 1.86 8.85
N LEU A 71 2.57 1.46 8.15
CA LEU A 71 1.45 2.31 7.72
C LEU A 71 0.32 2.31 8.76
N THR A 72 -0.38 3.44 8.89
CA THR A 72 -1.63 3.50 9.65
C THR A 72 -2.81 3.12 8.76
N LEU A 73 -3.50 2.02 9.08
CA LEU A 73 -4.60 1.49 8.27
C LEU A 73 -5.96 2.10 8.63
N ASN A 74 -6.64 2.60 7.61
CA ASN A 74 -8.08 2.84 7.58
C ASN A 74 -8.73 1.79 6.66
N LEU A 75 -9.38 0.78 7.25
CA LEU A 75 -10.03 -0.30 6.49
C LEU A 75 -11.52 -0.02 6.29
N ASP A 76 -11.92 0.20 5.04
CA ASP A 76 -13.31 0.23 4.60
C ASP A 76 -13.56 -0.97 3.66
N ALA A 77 -13.80 -2.13 4.26
CA ALA A 77 -14.06 -3.36 3.53
C ALA A 77 -15.41 -3.95 3.94
N LYS A 78 -16.31 -4.18 2.97
CA LYS A 78 -17.68 -4.63 3.22
C LYS A 78 -18.05 -5.79 2.30
N GLY A 79 -18.40 -6.93 2.87
CA GLY A 79 -18.74 -8.12 2.09
C GLY A 79 -19.86 -7.91 1.08
N GLY A 80 -19.69 -8.43 -0.13
CA GLY A 80 -20.70 -8.39 -1.18
C GLY A 80 -20.73 -7.09 -2.00
N THR A 81 -19.88 -6.12 -1.71
CA THR A 81 -19.83 -4.84 -2.43
C THR A 81 -18.91 -4.88 -3.65
N GLY A 82 -19.01 -3.86 -4.49
CA GLY A 82 -18.18 -3.62 -5.66
C GLY A 82 -18.42 -2.21 -6.21
N TYR A 83 -17.98 -1.92 -7.43
CA TYR A 83 -18.23 -0.62 -8.05
C TYR A 83 -19.71 -0.36 -8.32
N THR A 84 -20.48 -1.41 -8.61
CA THR A 84 -21.91 -1.28 -8.96
C THR A 84 -22.86 -1.84 -7.92
N THR A 85 -22.40 -2.74 -7.05
CA THR A 85 -23.23 -3.36 -6.01
C THR A 85 -22.88 -2.88 -4.60
N GLY A 86 -23.91 -2.60 -3.80
CA GLY A 86 -23.80 -2.30 -2.38
C GLY A 86 -23.82 -3.52 -1.46
N GLY A 87 -23.89 -4.73 -2.01
CA GLY A 87 -24.06 -5.95 -1.25
C GLY A 87 -25.46 -6.09 -0.65
N ARG A 88 -25.67 -7.15 0.14
CA ARG A 88 -26.96 -7.48 0.75
C ARG A 88 -27.11 -6.98 2.19
N GLN A 89 -26.09 -6.31 2.71
CA GLN A 89 -26.10 -5.77 4.06
C GLN A 89 -27.02 -4.55 4.12
N GLU A 90 -27.70 -4.36 5.25
CA GLU A 90 -28.51 -3.16 5.46
C GLU A 90 -27.64 -1.91 5.33
N GLY A 91 -28.14 -0.90 4.60
CA GLY A 91 -27.38 0.31 4.29
C GLY A 91 -26.17 0.08 3.38
N GLY A 92 -26.09 -1.07 2.71
CA GLY A 92 -25.05 -1.42 1.75
C GLY A 92 -24.95 -0.39 0.61
N ARG A 93 -23.72 0.05 0.31
CA ARG A 93 -23.45 1.08 -0.69
C ARG A 93 -22.34 0.65 -1.65
N PRO A 94 -22.48 0.92 -2.96
CA PRO A 94 -21.41 0.65 -3.92
C PRO A 94 -20.21 1.57 -3.69
N TYR A 95 -19.08 1.24 -4.30
CA TYR A 95 -17.85 2.03 -4.15
C TYR A 95 -18.03 3.49 -4.58
N THR A 96 -18.84 3.76 -5.61
CA THR A 96 -19.17 5.11 -6.08
C THR A 96 -19.72 6.03 -4.97
N GLN A 97 -20.31 5.47 -3.91
CA GLN A 97 -20.76 6.22 -2.74
C GLN A 97 -19.77 6.13 -1.57
N ARG A 98 -19.13 4.98 -1.36
CA ARG A 98 -18.21 4.76 -0.23
C ARG A 98 -16.92 5.55 -0.33
N ILE A 99 -16.45 5.89 -1.54
CA ILE A 99 -15.24 6.70 -1.72
C ILE A 99 -15.27 8.06 -1.02
N ASN A 100 -16.44 8.60 -0.70
CA ASN A 100 -16.53 9.85 0.04
C ASN A 100 -15.83 9.76 1.41
N GLN A 101 -15.82 8.57 2.04
CA GLN A 101 -15.11 8.34 3.30
C GLN A 101 -13.58 8.35 3.09
N ALA A 102 -13.10 7.77 1.99
CA ALA A 102 -11.67 7.83 1.63
C ALA A 102 -11.22 9.28 1.39
N ILE A 103 -12.00 10.05 0.63
CA ILE A 103 -11.72 11.46 0.34
C ILE A 103 -11.68 12.28 1.64
N ALA A 104 -12.68 12.11 2.51
CA ALA A 104 -12.75 12.81 3.79
C ALA A 104 -11.57 12.44 4.71
N ALA A 105 -11.12 11.18 4.68
CA ALA A 105 -10.01 10.71 5.49
C ALA A 105 -8.66 11.32 5.06
N LYS A 106 -8.49 11.77 3.81
CA LYS A 106 -7.23 12.31 3.27
C LYS A 106 -6.00 11.40 3.55
N PRO A 107 -6.02 10.13 3.09
CA PRO A 107 -4.88 9.23 3.24
C PRO A 107 -3.74 9.59 2.28
N ASP A 108 -2.54 9.09 2.55
CA ASP A 108 -1.38 9.20 1.66
C ASP A 108 -1.42 8.14 0.55
N VAL A 109 -2.08 7.01 0.82
CA VAL A 109 -2.22 5.90 -0.12
C VAL A 109 -3.63 5.33 -0.07
N VAL A 110 -4.21 5.04 -1.23
CA VAL A 110 -5.49 4.35 -1.37
C VAL A 110 -5.28 3.05 -2.14
N VAL A 111 -5.77 1.94 -1.58
CA VAL A 111 -5.96 0.69 -2.32
C VAL A 111 -7.45 0.52 -2.58
N VAL A 112 -7.84 0.31 -3.83
CA VAL A 112 -9.20 -0.07 -4.21
C VAL A 112 -9.17 -1.50 -4.70
N GLU A 113 -9.74 -2.41 -3.91
CA GLU A 113 -9.79 -3.84 -4.17
C GLU A 113 -11.21 -4.30 -4.51
N GLY A 114 -11.34 -5.25 -5.42
CA GLY A 114 -12.53 -6.11 -5.50
C GLY A 114 -13.25 -6.04 -6.83
N SER A 115 -14.58 -5.96 -6.76
CA SER A 115 -15.56 -6.13 -7.86
C SER A 115 -16.00 -7.56 -8.11
N ARG A 116 -15.61 -8.54 -7.30
CA ARG A 116 -16.04 -9.95 -7.51
C ARG A 116 -17.56 -10.11 -7.54
N ASN A 117 -18.26 -9.20 -6.86
CA ASN A 117 -19.72 -9.20 -6.71
C ASN A 117 -20.45 -8.41 -7.79
N ASP A 118 -19.71 -7.67 -8.63
CA ASP A 118 -20.30 -7.02 -9.80
C ASP A 118 -20.55 -8.05 -10.91
N THR A 119 -21.61 -7.85 -11.70
CA THR A 119 -22.05 -8.82 -12.71
C THR A 119 -22.00 -8.29 -14.14
N SER A 120 -21.93 -6.97 -14.33
CA SER A 120 -21.96 -6.34 -15.65
C SER A 120 -20.63 -5.63 -15.92
N PRO A 121 -19.75 -6.20 -16.77
CA PRO A 121 -18.45 -5.60 -17.10
C PRO A 121 -18.54 -4.16 -17.59
N THR A 122 -19.51 -3.85 -18.46
CA THR A 122 -19.72 -2.49 -18.96
C THR A 122 -20.08 -1.51 -17.85
N LYS A 123 -21.01 -1.87 -16.95
CA LYS A 123 -21.39 -1.01 -15.82
C LYS A 123 -20.25 -0.89 -14.81
N THR A 124 -19.53 -1.98 -14.53
CA THR A 124 -18.34 -1.97 -13.66
C THR A 124 -17.28 -1.05 -14.21
N ARG A 125 -16.94 -1.14 -15.50
CA ARG A 125 -15.95 -0.24 -16.11
C ARG A 125 -16.36 1.23 -15.96
N ALA A 126 -17.60 1.57 -16.29
CA ALA A 126 -18.09 2.95 -16.18
C ALA A 126 -18.03 3.46 -14.73
N ALA A 127 -18.51 2.66 -13.77
CA ALA A 127 -18.50 3.00 -12.35
C ALA A 127 -17.08 3.06 -11.78
N ALA A 128 -16.17 2.19 -12.22
CA ALA A 128 -14.77 2.20 -11.82
C ALA A 128 -14.05 3.45 -12.34
N VAL A 129 -14.26 3.84 -13.60
CA VAL A 129 -13.71 5.09 -14.14
C VAL A 129 -14.20 6.29 -13.32
N ASP A 130 -15.51 6.39 -13.02
CA ASP A 130 -16.03 7.49 -12.20
C ASP A 130 -15.43 7.49 -10.79
N THR A 131 -15.41 6.33 -10.14
CA THR A 131 -14.90 6.17 -8.77
C THR A 131 -13.43 6.56 -8.66
N LEU A 132 -12.59 6.03 -9.56
CA LEU A 132 -11.15 6.27 -9.57
C LEU A 132 -10.82 7.72 -9.95
N ARG A 133 -11.56 8.31 -10.90
CA ARG A 133 -11.43 9.72 -11.26
C ARG A 133 -11.73 10.63 -10.05
N ARG A 134 -12.84 10.38 -9.35
CA ARG A 134 -13.22 11.17 -8.16
C ARG A 134 -12.24 11.00 -7.01
N LEU A 135 -11.66 9.82 -6.82
CA LEU A 135 -10.57 9.62 -5.86
C LEU A 135 -9.35 10.44 -6.25
N HIS A 136 -8.94 10.42 -7.52
CA HIS A 136 -7.79 11.17 -8.01
C HIS A 136 -7.99 12.69 -7.86
N GLU A 137 -9.17 13.20 -8.20
CA GLU A 137 -9.53 14.62 -8.04
C GLU A 137 -9.64 15.02 -6.56
N GLY A 138 -10.23 14.18 -5.72
CA GLY A 138 -10.44 14.47 -4.30
C GLY A 138 -9.20 14.27 -3.42
N LEU A 139 -8.22 13.51 -3.90
CA LEU A 139 -6.98 13.17 -3.19
C LEU A 139 -5.76 13.40 -4.11
N PRO A 140 -5.48 14.65 -4.52
CA PRO A 140 -4.46 14.95 -5.54
C PRO A 140 -3.02 14.59 -5.12
N HIS A 141 -2.78 14.34 -3.83
CA HIS A 141 -1.48 13.92 -3.30
C HIS A 141 -1.43 12.43 -2.92
N ALA A 142 -2.56 11.73 -2.93
CA ALA A 142 -2.58 10.32 -2.57
C ALA A 142 -2.14 9.45 -3.75
N ARG A 143 -1.38 8.41 -3.45
CA ARG A 143 -1.04 7.37 -4.43
C ARG A 143 -2.16 6.33 -4.45
N ILE A 144 -2.63 5.93 -5.62
CA ILE A 144 -3.77 5.01 -5.75
C ILE A 144 -3.29 3.71 -6.40
N LEU A 145 -3.52 2.56 -5.76
CA LEU A 145 -3.36 1.22 -6.31
C LEU A 145 -4.73 0.59 -6.55
N VAL A 146 -4.96 0.08 -7.76
CA VAL A 146 -6.16 -0.68 -8.09
C VAL A 146 -5.83 -2.17 -8.08
N ILE A 147 -6.62 -2.96 -7.35
CA ILE A 147 -6.52 -4.42 -7.33
C ILE A 147 -7.83 -4.97 -7.89
N GLY A 148 -7.73 -5.73 -8.99
CA GLY A 148 -8.87 -6.41 -9.60
C GLY A 148 -9.52 -7.44 -8.67
N PRO A 149 -10.64 -8.05 -9.09
CA PRO A 149 -11.37 -9.02 -8.29
C PRO A 149 -10.50 -10.24 -7.97
N ILE A 150 -10.54 -10.67 -6.71
CA ILE A 150 -9.88 -11.90 -6.26
C ILE A 150 -10.89 -13.06 -6.39
N TYR A 151 -10.51 -14.06 -7.19
CA TYR A 151 -11.26 -15.30 -7.35
C TYR A 151 -10.43 -16.52 -6.92
N ALA A 152 -11.12 -17.56 -6.49
CA ALA A 152 -10.56 -18.82 -6.01
C ALA A 152 -10.77 -19.93 -7.08
N PHE A 153 -10.19 -19.75 -8.26
CA PHE A 153 -10.35 -20.77 -9.32
C PHE A 153 -9.44 -21.97 -9.07
N ARG A 154 -9.95 -23.19 -9.22
CA ARG A 154 -9.14 -24.42 -9.17
C ARG A 154 -8.07 -24.47 -10.25
N ARG A 155 -8.34 -23.88 -11.42
CA ARG A 155 -7.40 -23.76 -12.53
C ARG A 155 -7.29 -22.31 -13.00
N PRO A 156 -6.13 -21.87 -13.51
CA PRO A 156 -6.02 -20.55 -14.13
C PRO A 156 -7.00 -20.40 -15.29
N ILE A 157 -7.68 -19.25 -15.35
CA ILE A 157 -8.58 -18.92 -16.46
C ILE A 157 -7.99 -17.90 -17.43
N GLY A 158 -6.91 -17.22 -17.06
CA GLY A 158 -6.17 -16.29 -17.92
C GLY A 158 -6.86 -14.93 -18.15
N SER A 159 -8.19 -14.90 -18.24
CA SER A 159 -8.98 -13.67 -18.35
C SER A 159 -10.33 -13.79 -17.63
N HIS A 160 -10.88 -12.66 -17.19
CA HIS A 160 -12.23 -12.58 -16.63
C HIS A 160 -12.86 -11.22 -16.95
N PRO A 161 -14.08 -11.14 -17.51
CA PRO A 161 -14.63 -9.87 -18.00
C PRO A 161 -14.71 -8.75 -16.96
N ILE A 162 -14.99 -9.08 -15.70
CA ILE A 162 -15.00 -8.09 -14.60
C ILE A 162 -13.59 -7.60 -14.27
N ASP A 163 -12.58 -8.47 -14.34
CA ASP A 163 -11.18 -8.08 -14.09
C ASP A 163 -10.66 -7.17 -15.21
N GLU A 164 -10.96 -7.51 -16.47
CA GLU A 164 -10.65 -6.68 -17.64
C GLU A 164 -11.34 -5.30 -17.56
N ALA A 165 -12.59 -5.25 -17.08
CA ALA A 165 -13.31 -4.00 -16.89
C ALA A 165 -12.63 -3.08 -15.86
N VAL A 166 -12.11 -3.64 -14.77
CA VAL A 166 -11.36 -2.90 -13.74
C VAL A 166 -9.99 -2.48 -14.27
N SER A 167 -9.26 -3.39 -14.95
CA SER A 167 -7.97 -3.07 -15.59
C SER A 167 -8.10 -1.90 -16.55
N ALA A 168 -9.09 -1.97 -17.46
CA ALA A 168 -9.33 -0.94 -18.46
C ALA A 168 -9.79 0.41 -17.88
N ALA A 169 -10.33 0.42 -16.65
CA ALA A 169 -10.65 1.65 -15.93
C ALA A 169 -9.40 2.28 -15.30
N ALA A 170 -8.53 1.47 -14.68
CA ALA A 170 -7.27 1.93 -14.12
C ALA A 170 -6.32 2.44 -15.22
N GLU A 171 -6.18 1.71 -16.32
CA GLU A 171 -5.39 2.09 -17.49
C GLU A 171 -5.84 3.43 -18.07
N LYS A 172 -7.15 3.66 -18.19
CA LYS A 172 -7.71 4.92 -18.70
C LYS A 172 -7.27 6.14 -17.87
N LEU A 173 -6.96 5.94 -16.60
CA LEU A 173 -6.53 7.00 -15.67
C LEU A 173 -5.02 6.92 -15.36
N ASN A 174 -4.27 6.08 -16.06
CA ASN A 174 -2.85 5.81 -15.82
C ASN A 174 -2.55 5.41 -14.36
N LEU A 175 -3.46 4.69 -13.72
CA LEU A 175 -3.28 4.21 -12.35
C LEU A 175 -2.63 2.82 -12.36
N PRO A 176 -1.72 2.53 -11.41
CA PRO A 176 -1.14 1.20 -11.28
C PRO A 176 -2.24 0.19 -10.95
N HIS A 177 -2.23 -0.93 -11.65
CA HIS A 177 -3.20 -2.01 -11.54
C HIS A 177 -2.54 -3.36 -11.27
N LEU A 178 -3.15 -4.14 -10.40
CA LEU A 178 -2.78 -5.51 -10.08
C LEU A 178 -3.97 -6.43 -10.36
N SER A 179 -3.85 -7.34 -11.34
CA SER A 179 -4.85 -8.38 -11.61
C SER A 179 -4.50 -9.69 -10.89
N PRO A 180 -5.28 -10.12 -9.87
CA PRO A 180 -5.17 -11.45 -9.28
C PRO A 180 -5.48 -12.57 -10.28
N VAL A 181 -6.38 -12.30 -11.23
CA VAL A 181 -6.85 -13.26 -12.25
C VAL A 181 -5.72 -13.63 -13.21
N HIS A 182 -5.09 -12.63 -13.83
CA HIS A 182 -3.96 -12.85 -14.74
C HIS A 182 -2.74 -13.45 -14.02
N ARG A 183 -2.58 -13.15 -12.73
CA ARG A 183 -1.53 -13.73 -11.88
C ARG A 183 -1.89 -15.10 -11.30
N ALA A 184 -3.04 -15.66 -11.68
CA ALA A 184 -3.50 -16.98 -11.28
C ALA A 184 -3.49 -17.21 -9.76
N TRP A 185 -3.88 -16.20 -8.98
CA TRP A 185 -3.94 -16.33 -7.53
C TRP A 185 -4.93 -17.41 -7.12
N PHE A 186 -4.60 -18.14 -6.03
CA PHE A 186 -5.40 -19.24 -5.49
C PHE A 186 -5.68 -20.41 -6.45
N THR A 187 -4.89 -20.55 -7.52
CA THR A 187 -4.97 -21.71 -8.43
C THR A 187 -4.04 -22.84 -8.00
N GLY A 188 -4.32 -24.07 -8.48
CA GLY A 188 -3.48 -25.23 -8.19
C GLY A 188 -3.35 -25.50 -6.69
N SER A 189 -2.13 -25.73 -6.20
CA SER A 189 -1.89 -25.96 -4.77
C SER A 189 -2.24 -24.76 -3.90
N ALA A 190 -2.26 -23.53 -4.44
CA ALA A 190 -2.64 -22.34 -3.68
C ALA A 190 -4.14 -22.32 -3.32
N HIS A 191 -4.97 -23.14 -3.97
CA HIS A 191 -6.38 -23.29 -3.59
C HIS A 191 -6.54 -23.83 -2.16
N GLN A 192 -5.52 -24.51 -1.60
CA GLN A 192 -5.55 -24.96 -0.20
C GLN A 192 -5.71 -23.82 0.82
N PHE A 193 -5.45 -22.57 0.40
CA PHE A 193 -5.60 -21.39 1.24
C PHE A 193 -7.03 -20.82 1.25
N ILE A 194 -7.93 -21.37 0.46
CA ILE A 194 -9.35 -21.01 0.42
C ILE A 194 -10.12 -21.89 1.39
N GLY A 195 -11.04 -21.26 2.12
CA GLY A 195 -11.86 -21.94 3.12
C GLY A 195 -12.90 -22.87 2.51
N SER A 196 -13.70 -23.48 3.38
CA SER A 196 -14.69 -24.48 2.98
C SER A 196 -15.85 -23.95 2.14
N ASP A 197 -15.94 -22.63 1.96
CA ASP A 197 -16.95 -21.98 1.12
C ASP A 197 -16.50 -21.78 -0.34
N ASP A 198 -15.30 -22.28 -0.70
CA ASP A 198 -14.68 -22.15 -2.03
C ASP A 198 -14.57 -20.69 -2.53
N VAL A 199 -14.70 -19.70 -1.65
CA VAL A 199 -14.71 -18.27 -1.99
C VAL A 199 -13.68 -17.50 -1.20
N HIS A 200 -13.71 -17.61 0.12
CA HIS A 200 -12.97 -16.71 0.99
C HIS A 200 -11.65 -17.34 1.45
N PRO A 201 -10.55 -16.56 1.47
CA PRO A 201 -9.29 -17.03 2.02
C PRO A 201 -9.39 -17.30 3.52
N THR A 202 -8.68 -18.32 3.98
CA THR A 202 -8.40 -18.54 5.40
C THR A 202 -7.39 -17.52 5.92
N ASN A 203 -7.05 -17.53 7.22
CA ASN A 203 -5.94 -16.70 7.74
C ASN A 203 -4.63 -16.93 6.95
N ALA A 204 -4.31 -18.18 6.60
CA ALA A 204 -3.16 -18.50 5.75
C ALA A 204 -3.31 -17.91 4.33
N GLY A 205 -4.53 -17.86 3.81
CA GLY A 205 -4.85 -17.19 2.55
C GLY A 205 -4.71 -15.67 2.59
N HIS A 206 -5.06 -15.02 3.69
CA HIS A 206 -4.78 -13.59 3.87
C HIS A 206 -3.27 -13.31 3.99
N ALA A 207 -2.50 -14.18 4.65
CA ALA A 207 -1.04 -14.10 4.63
C ALA A 207 -0.46 -14.30 3.21
N TYR A 208 -1.02 -15.22 2.42
CA TYR A 208 -0.68 -15.43 1.01
C TYR A 208 -0.94 -14.17 0.16
N LEU A 209 -2.04 -13.47 0.40
CA LEU A 209 -2.37 -12.18 -0.24
C LEU A 209 -1.39 -11.09 0.18
N ALA A 210 -1.14 -10.94 1.48
CA ALA A 210 -0.22 -9.92 2.01
C ALA A 210 1.18 -10.05 1.38
N LYS A 211 1.71 -11.29 1.26
CA LYS A 211 3.00 -11.57 0.63
C LYS A 211 3.08 -11.08 -0.83
N ARG A 212 1.95 -11.03 -1.55
CA ARG A 212 1.88 -10.62 -2.96
C ARG A 212 1.56 -9.15 -3.14
N ILE A 213 0.77 -8.57 -2.24
CA ILE A 213 0.36 -7.17 -2.32
C ILE A 213 1.43 -6.24 -1.75
N ARG A 214 2.11 -6.64 -0.66
CA ARG A 214 3.13 -5.82 0.01
C ARG A 214 4.20 -5.27 -0.97
N PRO A 215 4.82 -6.08 -1.85
CA PRO A 215 5.84 -5.54 -2.76
C PRO A 215 5.29 -4.50 -3.74
N GLU A 216 4.04 -4.64 -4.18
CA GLU A 216 3.39 -3.69 -5.10
C GLU A 216 3.14 -2.36 -4.39
N LEU A 217 2.62 -2.41 -3.16
CA LEU A 217 2.40 -1.21 -2.35
C LEU A 217 3.72 -0.56 -1.94
N SER A 218 4.73 -1.35 -1.58
CA SER A 218 6.06 -0.84 -1.27
C SER A 218 6.69 -0.12 -2.46
N ARG A 219 6.50 -0.60 -3.69
CA ARG A 219 7.01 0.11 -4.88
C ARG A 219 6.28 1.44 -5.08
N LEU A 220 4.96 1.42 -4.94
CA LEU A 220 4.14 2.63 -5.05
C LEU A 220 4.57 3.72 -4.06
N LEU A 221 4.97 3.35 -2.84
CA LEU A 221 5.43 4.31 -1.83
C LEU A 221 6.73 5.05 -2.20
N HIS A 222 7.52 4.51 -3.13
CA HIS A 222 8.82 5.05 -3.54
C HIS A 222 8.81 5.66 -4.96
N THR A 223 7.62 5.82 -5.56
CA THR A 223 7.41 6.63 -6.78
C THR A 223 6.93 8.02 -6.43
#